data_AF-A0A7V8W5W9-F1
#
_entry.id   AF-A0A7V8W5W9-F1
#
_cell.length_a   1.000
_cell.length_b   1.000
_cell.length_c   1.000
_cell.angle_alpha   90.00
_cell.angle_beta   90.00
_cell.angle_gamma   90.00
#
_symmetry.space_group_name_H-M   'P 1'
#
loop_
_entity.id
_entity.type
_entity.pdbx_description
1 polymer ?
#
loop_
_entity_poly.entity_id
_entity_poly.type
_entity_poly.pdbx_seq_one_letter_code
_entity_poly.pdbx_strand_id
1 'polypeptide(L)' 'MHSPSAELNRQGNERFSRGDYTQAYVCYAQALECDRLSGDRRALVATLGNLGNICAVSGRREQAHA' A
#
# COMPACT_ATOMS: atom_id res chain seq x y z
N MET A 1 -4.97 15.39 -14.14
CA MET A 1 -5.39 15.36 -12.72
C MET A 1 -4.95 14.02 -12.17
N HIS A 2 -3.97 13.98 -11.26
CA HIS A 2 -3.58 12.73 -10.62
C HIS A 2 -4.67 12.34 -9.62
N SER A 3 -5.19 11.12 -9.71
CA SER A 3 -6.15 10.60 -8.75
C SER A 3 -5.50 10.60 -7.36
N PRO A 4 -6.18 11.06 -6.30
CA PRO A 4 -5.62 11.11 -4.94
C PRO A 4 -5.06 9.75 -4.48
N SER A 5 -5.64 8.64 -4.96
CA SER A 5 -5.13 7.29 -4.72
C SER A 5 -3.79 6.97 -5.38
N ALA A 6 -3.48 7.55 -6.55
CA ALA A 6 -2.22 7.33 -7.24
C ALA A 6 -1.06 7.99 -6.51
N GLU A 7 -1.29 9.19 -5.97
CA GLU A 7 -0.31 9.90 -5.13
C GLU A 7 -0.05 9.14 -3.83
N LEU A 8 -1.11 8.65 -3.17
CA LEU A 8 -1.00 7.83 -1.97
C LEU A 8 -0.26 6.51 -2.23
N ASN A 9 -0.52 5.85 -3.36
CA ASN A 9 0.24 4.66 -3.77
C ASN A 9 1.73 4.96 -3.99
N ARG A 10 2.04 6.10 -4.62
CA ARG A 10 3.43 6.51 -4.84
C ARG A 10 4.15 6.72 -3.50
N GLN A 11 3.54 7.45 -2.57
CA GLN A 11 4.11 7.66 -1.24
C GLN A 11 4.26 6.34 -0.47
N GLY A 12 3.28 5.44 -0.59
CA GLY A 12 3.36 4.09 -0.03
C GLY A 12 4.57 3.32 -0.56
N ASN A 13 4.82 3.36 -1.88
CA ASN A 13 5.99 2.72 -2.50
C ASN A 13 7.30 3.30 -1.99
N GLU A 14 7.40 4.63 -1.85
CA GLU A 14 8.60 5.27 -1.32
C GLU A 14 8.87 4.86 0.13
N ARG A 15 7.83 4.79 0.97
CA ARG A 15 7.92 4.32 2.35
C ARG A 15 8.29 2.83 2.42
N PHE A 16 7.68 2.01 1.58
CA PHE A 16 7.97 0.58 1.47
C PHE A 16 9.44 0.36 1.14
N SER A 17 9.97 1.10 0.17
CA SER A 17 11.39 1.01 -0.23
C SER A 17 12.35 1.50 0.85
N ARG A 18 11.91 2.34 1.79
CA ARG A 18 12.69 2.77 2.96
C ARG A 18 12.62 1.80 4.14
N GLY A 19 11.77 0.77 4.05
CA GLY A 19 11.50 -0.17 5.14
C GLY A 19 10.46 0.32 6.15
N ASP A 20 9.83 1.47 5.90
CA ASP A 20 8.75 2.04 6.72
C ASP A 20 7.41 1.35 6.41
N TYR A 21 7.34 0.03 6.60
CA TYR A 21 6.18 -0.79 6.21
C TYR A 21 4.87 -0.35 6.87
N THR A 22 4.92 0.14 8.11
CA THR A 22 3.74 0.66 8.82
C THR A 22 3.18 1.90 8.15
N GLN A 23 4.03 2.86 7.76
CA GLN A 23 3.58 4.07 7.08
C GLN A 23 3.13 3.76 5.65
N ALA A 24 3.83 2.86 4.97
CA ALA A 24 3.42 2.39 3.64
C ALA A 24 2.01 1.77 3.68
N TYR A 25 1.70 0.99 4.71
CA TYR A 25 0.37 0.39 4.89
C TYR A 25 -0.72 1.45 5.01
N VAL A 26 -0.49 2.49 5.81
CA VAL A 26 -1.45 3.60 5.97
C VAL A 26 -1.71 4.31 4.63
N CYS A 27 -0.66 4.60 3.86
CA CYS A 27 -0.79 5.23 2.55
C CYS A 27 -1.61 4.36 1.59
N TYR A 28 -1.32 3.06 1.49
CA TYR A 28 -2.10 2.16 0.63
C TYR A 28 -3.54 1.97 1.12
N ALA A 29 -3.79 1.94 2.43
CA ALA A 29 -5.15 1.84 2.97
C ALA A 29 -6.00 3.07 2.61
N GLN A 30 -5.42 4.26 2.67
CA GLN A 30 -6.08 5.49 2.23
C GLN A 30 -6.31 5.49 0.70
N ALA A 31 -5.34 5.01 -0.08
CA ALA A 31 -5.51 4.87 -1.53
C ALA A 31 -6.66 3.92 -1.86
N LEU A 32 -6.78 2.81 -1.13
CA LEU A 32 -7.80 1.78 -1.34
C LEU A 32 -9.21 2.34 -1.10
N GLU A 33 -9.39 3.12 -0.04
CA GLU A 33 -10.67 3.76 0.25
C GLU A 33 -11.06 4.75 -0.84
N CYS A 34 -10.08 5.51 -1.34
CA CYS A 34 -10.28 6.45 -2.43
C CYS A 34 -10.60 5.76 -3.77
N ASP A 35 -9.92 4.66 -4.08
CA ASP A 35 -10.18 3.81 -5.25
C ASP A 35 -11.56 3.16 -5.18
N ARG A 36 -11.97 2.73 -3.98
CA ARG A 36 -13.29 2.14 -3.73
C ARG A 36 -14.41 3.14 -3.91
N LEU A 37 -14.23 4.38 -3.45
CA LEU A 37 -15.18 5.47 -3.66
C LEU A 37 -15.24 5.90 -5.13
N SER A 38 -14.11 5.88 -5.83
CA SER A 38 -14.01 6.25 -7.25
C SER A 38 -14.52 5.15 -8.18
N GLY A 39 -14.69 3.92 -7.69
CA GLY A 39 -15.07 2.75 -8.49
C GLY A 39 -13.97 2.25 -9.43
N ASP A 40 -12.72 2.72 -9.27
CA ASP A 40 -11.61 2.35 -10.14
C ASP A 40 -11.05 0.98 -9.75
N ARG A 41 -11.57 -0.05 -10.41
CA ARG A 41 -11.20 -1.44 -10.12
C ARG A 41 -9.73 -1.74 -10.44
N ARG A 42 -9.10 -1.01 -11.37
CA ARG A 42 -7.69 -1.23 -11.72
C ARG A 42 -6.78 -0.72 -10.61
N ALA A 43 -7.03 0.49 -10.14
CA ALA A 43 -6.31 1.09 -9.03
C ALA A 43 -6.51 0.27 -7.75
N LEU A 44 -7.74 -0.20 -7.49
CA LEU A 44 -8.06 -1.06 -6.35
C LEU A 44 -7.24 -2.36 -6.33
N VAL A 45 -7.09 -3.04 -7.48
CA VAL A 45 -6.25 -4.24 -7.60
C VAL A 45 -4.77 -3.92 -7.35
N ALA A 46 -4.26 -2.81 -7.90
CA ALA A 46 -2.87 -2.39 -7.68
C ALA A 46 -2.60 -2.12 -6.20
N THR A 47 -3.48 -1.36 -5.54
CA THR A 47 -3.39 -1.02 -4.12
C THR A 47 -3.44 -2.26 -3.22
N LEU A 48 -4.32 -3.23 -3.53
CA LEU A 48 -4.38 -4.51 -2.80
C LEU A 48 -3.10 -5.34 -2.99
N GLY A 49 -2.52 -5.36 -4.19
CA GLY A 49 -1.24 -6.03 -4.44
C GLY A 49 -0.11 -5.46 -3.58
N ASN A 50 -0.06 -4.14 -3.44
CA ASN A 50 0.92 -3.45 -2.61
C ASN A 50 0.74 -3.78 -1.10
N LEU A 51 -0.50 -3.81 -0.61
CA LEU A 51 -0.79 -4.24 0.76
C LEU A 51 -0.40 -5.71 1.01
N GLY A 52 -0.63 -6.59 0.05
CA GLY A 52 -0.20 -7.98 0.12
C GLY A 52 1.32 -8.13 0.25
N ASN A 53 2.08 -7.32 -0.49
CA ASN A 53 3.54 -7.28 -0.37
C ASN A 53 3.98 -6.84 1.03
N ILE A 54 3.34 -5.83 1.63
CA ILE A 54 3.61 -5.44 3.01
C ILE A 54 3.39 -6.59 3.97
N CYS A 55 2.24 -7.27 3.89
CA CYS A 55 1.94 -8.40 4.78
C CYS A 55 2.98 -9.52 4.64
N ALA A 56 3.42 -9.82 3.41
CA ALA A 56 4.45 -10.83 3.17
C ALA A 56 5.80 -10.43 3.79
N VAL A 57 6.19 -9.16 3.71
CA VAL A 57 7.46 -8.68 4.30
C VAL A 57 7.36 -8.58 5.83
N SER A 58 6.25 -8.06 6.37
CA SER A 58 6.02 -7.96 7.82
C SER A 58 5.93 -9.34 8.48
N GLY A 59 5.24 -10.31 7.86
CA GLY A 59 5.18 -11.68 8.36
C GLY A 59 6.53 -12.40 8.34
N ARG A 60 7.37 -12.11 7.33
CA ARG A 60 8.77 -12.58 7.30
C ARG A 60 9.63 -11.94 8.39
N ARG A 61 9.38 -10.69 8.76
CA ARG A 61 10.10 -10.02 9.86
C ARG A 61 9.71 -10.60 11.22
N GLU A 62 8.44 -10.90 11.46
CA GLU A 62 8.04 -11.61 12.68
C GLU A 62 8.68 -13.00 12.77
N GLN A 63 8.75 -13.74 11.66
CA GLN A 63 9.45 -15.03 11.62
C GLN A 63 10.97 -14.91 11.78
N ALA A 64 11.59 -13.83 11.32
CA ALA A 64 13.03 -13.62 11.41
C ALA A 64 13.53 -13.19 12.81
N HIS A 65 12.62 -12.89 13.74
CA HIS A 65 12.94 -12.54 15.13
C HIS A 65 12.71 -13.69 16.12
N ALA A 66 12.41 -14.91 15.64
CA ALA A 66 12.26 -16.12 16.44
C ALA A 66 13.55 -16.96 16.49
#